data_AF-A0AAW8I5U9-F1
#
_entry.id   AF-A0AAW8I5U9-F1
#
_cell.length_a   1.000
_cell.length_b   1.000
_cell.length_c   1.000
_cell.angle_alpha   90.00
_cell.angle_beta   90.00
_cell.angle_gamma   90.00
#
_symmetry.space_group_name_H-M   'P 1'
#
loop_
_entity.id
_entity.type
_entity.pdbx_description
1 polymer ?
#
loop_
_entity_poly.entity_id
_entity_poly.type
_entity_poly.pdbx_seq_one_letter_code
_entity_poly.pdbx_strand_id
1 'polypeptide(L)'
;MTLRVVPEGLAAASAAVEALTARLAAAHASAAPVITAVVPPAADPVSLQTAAGFSAQGVEHAVVTAEGVEELGRAGVGVGESGASYLAGDAAAAATYGVVGG
;
A
#
# COMPACT_ATOMS: atom_id res chain seq x y z
N MET A 1 -12.53 -11.87 -24.86
CA MET A 1 -12.37 -10.50 -24.33
C MET A 1 -11.06 -9.94 -24.87
N THR A 2 -11.02 -8.68 -25.29
CA THR A 2 -9.79 -7.96 -25.65
C THR A 2 -9.42 -7.01 -24.51
N LEU A 3 -8.15 -7.02 -24.09
CA LEU A 3 -7.66 -6.16 -23.01
C LEU A 3 -7.21 -4.81 -23.58
N ARG A 4 -7.57 -3.72 -22.91
CA ARG A 4 -7.20 -2.35 -23.28
C ARG A 4 -6.32 -1.80 -22.18
N VAL A 5 -5.00 -1.94 -22.35
CA VAL A 5 -4.01 -1.57 -21.33
C VAL A 5 -3.11 -0.47 -21.87
N VAL A 6 -2.72 0.45 -21.00
CA VAL A 6 -1.73 1.50 -21.28
C VAL A 6 -0.55 1.26 -20.31
N PRO A 7 0.56 0.67 -20.77
CA PRO A 7 1.69 0.28 -19.90
C PRO A 7 2.26 1.45 -19.09
N GLU A 8 2.35 2.64 -19.67
CA GLU A 8 2.83 3.85 -19.01
C GLU A 8 1.89 4.28 -17.87
N GLY A 9 0.59 4.08 -18.06
CA GLY A 9 -0.42 4.33 -17.03
C GLY A 9 -0.28 3.39 -15.83
N LEU A 10 0.07 2.11 -16.08
CA LEU A 10 0.36 1.15 -15.02
C LEU A 10 1.67 1.49 -14.28
N ALA A 11 2.71 1.91 -15.01
CA ALA A 11 3.95 2.38 -14.39
C ALA A 11 3.72 3.61 -13.49
N ALA A 12 2.94 4.59 -13.98
CA ALA A 12 2.58 5.77 -13.20
C ALA A 12 1.73 5.41 -11.96
N ALA A 13 0.78 4.48 -12.10
CA ALA A 13 -0.03 4.00 -10.99
C ALA A 13 0.81 3.28 -9.93
N SER A 14 1.76 2.44 -10.34
CA SER A 14 2.71 1.76 -9.45
C SER A 14 3.52 2.77 -8.61
N ALA A 15 4.10 3.78 -9.26
CA ALA A 15 4.85 4.84 -8.57
C ALA A 15 3.96 5.67 -7.62
N ALA A 16 2.71 5.95 -8.01
CA ALA A 16 1.76 6.66 -7.15
C ALA A 16 1.38 5.83 -5.91
N VAL A 17 1.22 4.51 -6.07
CA VAL A 17 0.96 3.59 -4.96
C VAL A 17 2.17 3.52 -4.03
N GLU A 18 3.39 3.41 -4.55
CA GLU A 18 4.62 3.46 -3.74
C GLU A 18 4.69 4.73 -2.87
N ALA A 19 4.46 5.89 -3.49
CA ALA A 19 4.46 7.16 -2.78
C ALA A 19 3.33 7.27 -1.74
N LEU A 20 2.16 6.66 -1.99
CA LEU A 20 1.07 6.59 -1.03
C LEU A 20 1.42 5.65 0.13
N THR A 21 1.96 4.47 -0.15
CA THR A 21 2.42 3.49 0.85
C THR A 21 3.44 4.10 1.79
N ALA A 22 4.44 4.82 1.27
CA ALA A 22 5.44 5.50 2.09
C ALA A 22 4.82 6.59 3.00
N ARG A 23 3.89 7.38 2.47
CA ARG A 23 3.18 8.40 3.26
C ARG A 23 2.32 7.78 4.36
N LEU A 24 1.61 6.70 4.04
CA LEU A 24 0.82 5.96 5.02
C LEU A 24 1.73 5.36 6.10
N ALA A 25 2.81 4.69 5.74
CA ALA A 25 3.76 4.13 6.69
C ALA A 25 4.29 5.19 7.67
N ALA A 26 4.68 6.37 7.15
CA ALA A 26 5.15 7.48 7.97
C ALA A 26 4.05 8.03 8.91
N ALA A 27 2.81 8.17 8.40
CA ALA A 27 1.68 8.62 9.21
C ALA A 27 1.38 7.66 10.36
N HIS A 28 1.31 6.34 10.09
CA HIS A 28 1.06 5.33 11.13
C HIS A 28 2.22 5.28 12.15
N ALA A 29 3.47 5.35 11.71
CA ALA A 29 4.62 5.40 12.60
C ALA A 29 4.59 6.64 13.52
N SER A 30 4.17 7.79 13.00
CA SER A 30 4.04 9.02 13.80
C SER A 30 2.91 8.95 14.84
N ALA A 31 1.84 8.22 14.53
CA ALA A 31 0.68 8.07 15.40
C ALA A 31 0.86 6.97 16.47
N ALA A 32 1.67 5.96 16.18
CA ALA A 32 1.82 4.78 17.04
C ALA A 32 2.08 5.11 18.53
N PRO A 33 3.04 5.98 18.90
CA PRO A 33 3.29 6.28 20.31
C PRO A 33 2.10 6.91 21.04
N VAL A 34 1.26 7.66 20.31
CA VAL A 34 0.11 8.37 20.87
C VAL A 34 -1.05 7.41 21.15
N ILE A 35 -1.27 6.44 20.25
CA ILE A 35 -2.42 5.54 20.33
C ILE A 35 -2.14 4.29 21.18
N THR A 36 -0.87 3.85 21.29
CA THR A 36 -0.52 2.61 22.01
C THR A 36 -0.16 2.84 23.49
N ALA A 37 0.00 4.09 23.93
CA ALA A 37 0.44 4.44 25.27
C ALA A 37 -0.45 5.52 25.89
N VAL A 38 -1.76 5.25 25.97
CA VAL A 38 -2.73 6.17 26.56
C VAL A 38 -2.52 6.23 28.07
N VAL A 39 -2.27 7.43 28.59
CA VAL A 39 -2.08 7.67 30.03
C VAL A 39 -3.46 7.86 30.69
N PRO A 40 -3.77 7.15 31.79
CA PRO A 40 -5.02 7.32 32.50
C PRO A 40 -5.11 8.71 33.15
N PRO A 41 -6.27 9.40 33.08
CA PRO A 41 -6.43 10.73 33.66
C PRO A 41 -6.50 10.72 35.20
N ALA A 42 -6.84 9.59 35.81
CA ALA A 42 -6.91 9.39 37.25
C ALA A 42 -6.64 7.92 37.63
N ALA A 43 -6.48 7.65 38.93
CA ALA A 43 -6.16 6.33 39.46
C ALA A 43 -7.40 5.46 39.77
N ASP A 44 -8.61 5.93 39.47
CA ASP A 44 -9.82 5.14 39.67
C ASP A 44 -9.89 3.96 38.66
N PRO A 45 -10.60 2.87 39.00
CA PRO A 45 -10.64 1.68 38.15
C PRO A 45 -11.14 1.94 36.72
N VAL A 46 -12.06 2.90 36.52
CA VAL A 46 -12.62 3.19 35.20
C VAL A 46 -11.58 3.89 34.33
N SER A 47 -10.88 4.88 34.89
CA SER A 47 -9.77 5.56 34.20
C SER A 47 -8.65 4.61 33.79
N LEU A 48 -8.23 3.71 34.70
CA LEU A 48 -7.20 2.72 34.41
C LEU A 48 -7.65 1.74 33.32
N GLN A 49 -8.85 1.19 33.44
CA GLN A 49 -9.37 0.20 32.48
C GLN A 49 -9.60 0.81 31.10
N THR A 50 -10.09 2.05 31.04
CA THR A 50 -10.33 2.77 29.78
C THR A 50 -9.02 3.06 29.05
N ALA A 51 -8.00 3.56 29.76
CA ALA A 51 -6.68 3.82 29.18
C ALA A 51 -6.00 2.53 28.68
N ALA A 52 -6.09 1.44 29.43
CA ALA A 52 -5.59 0.14 29.01
C ALA A 52 -6.33 -0.39 27.77
N GLY A 53 -7.66 -0.26 27.73
CA GLY A 53 -8.48 -0.67 26.59
C GLY A 53 -8.16 0.11 25.31
N PHE A 54 -8.02 1.43 25.39
CA PHE A 54 -7.61 2.24 24.24
C PHE A 54 -6.19 1.93 23.78
N SER A 55 -5.26 1.69 24.71
CA SER A 55 -3.89 1.30 24.36
C SER A 55 -3.85 -0.04 23.63
N ALA A 56 -4.63 -1.03 24.09
CA ALA A 56 -4.77 -2.32 23.41
C ALA A 56 -5.36 -2.17 22.00
N GLN A 57 -6.43 -1.38 21.86
CA GLN A 57 -7.02 -1.07 20.55
C GLN A 57 -6.02 -0.36 19.63
N GLY A 58 -5.20 0.55 20.16
CA GLY A 58 -4.13 1.20 19.43
C GLY A 58 -3.07 0.22 18.91
N VAL A 59 -2.72 -0.79 19.71
CA VAL A 59 -1.80 -1.86 19.29
C VAL A 59 -2.41 -2.72 18.19
N GLU A 60 -3.67 -3.13 18.32
CA GLU A 60 -4.37 -3.89 17.27
C GLU A 60 -4.42 -3.08 15.96
N HIS A 61 -4.75 -1.79 16.05
CA HIS A 61 -4.75 -0.90 14.88
C HIS A 61 -3.36 -0.76 14.24
N ALA A 62 -2.29 -0.65 15.03
CA ALA A 62 -0.93 -0.56 14.52
C ALA A 62 -0.52 -1.83 13.73
N VAL A 63 -0.96 -3.01 14.17
CA VAL A 63 -0.73 -4.27 13.46
C VAL A 63 -1.48 -4.28 12.12
N VAL A 64 -2.79 -4.02 12.14
CA VAL A 64 -3.62 -4.04 10.92
C VAL A 64 -3.15 -3.02 9.88
N THR A 65 -2.71 -1.85 10.33
CA THR A 65 -2.20 -0.80 9.42
C THR A 65 -0.84 -1.15 8.84
N ALA A 66 0.03 -1.84 9.58
CA ALA A 66 1.28 -2.38 9.05
C ALA A 66 1.02 -3.44 7.96
N GLU A 67 0.09 -4.38 8.20
CA GLU A 67 -0.33 -5.37 7.19
C GLU A 67 -0.91 -4.69 5.94
N GLY A 68 -1.75 -3.66 6.13
CA GLY A 68 -2.31 -2.90 5.02
C GLY A 68 -1.26 -2.15 4.19
N VAL A 69 -0.24 -1.58 4.84
CA VAL A 69 0.91 -0.93 4.16
C VAL A 69 1.70 -1.97 3.36
N GLU A 70 1.93 -3.16 3.91
CA GLU A 70 2.63 -4.24 3.22
C GLU A 70 1.85 -4.70 1.98
N GLU A 71 0.55 -4.98 2.12
CA GLU A 71 -0.30 -5.41 1.01
C GLU A 71 -0.38 -4.36 -0.10
N LEU A 72 -0.54 -3.08 0.27
CA LEU A 72 -0.58 -2.00 -0.69
C LEU A 72 0.75 -1.86 -1.45
N GLY A 73 1.89 -2.02 -0.75
CA GLY A 73 3.21 -2.08 -1.37
C GLY A 73 3.31 -3.22 -2.39
N ARG A 74 2.88 -4.42 -2.00
CA ARG A 74 2.88 -5.60 -2.88
C ARG A 74 1.97 -5.41 -4.10
N ALA A 75 0.79 -4.82 -3.92
CA ALA A 75 -0.10 -4.47 -5.01
C ALA A 75 0.53 -3.46 -5.98
N GLY A 76 1.23 -2.44 -5.46
CA GLY A 76 1.98 -1.48 -6.27
C GLY A 76 3.05 -2.15 -7.15
N VAL A 77 3.79 -3.11 -6.60
CA VAL A 77 4.76 -3.91 -7.36
C VAL A 77 4.07 -4.72 -8.45
N GLY A 78 2.99 -5.43 -8.12
CA GLY A 78 2.24 -6.24 -9.09
C GLY A 78 1.66 -5.43 -10.25
N VAL A 79 1.24 -4.18 -10.00
CA VAL A 79 0.82 -3.24 -11.05
C VAL A 79 2.01 -2.86 -11.95
N GLY A 80 3.19 -2.61 -11.37
CA GLY A 80 4.40 -2.31 -12.13
C GLY A 80 4.87 -3.48 -13.01
N GLU A 81 4.87 -4.70 -12.45
CA GLU A 81 5.18 -5.93 -13.19
C GLU A 81 4.20 -6.16 -14.34
N SER A 82 2.91 -5.92 -14.10
CA SER A 82 1.88 -5.98 -15.14
C SER A 82 2.17 -4.97 -16.25
N GLY A 83 2.50 -3.72 -15.90
CA GLY A 83 2.91 -2.68 -16.85
C GLY A 83 4.09 -3.10 -17.73
N ALA A 84 5.15 -3.64 -17.11
CA ALA A 84 6.32 -4.14 -17.83
C ALA A 84 5.98 -5.31 -18.77
N SER A 85 5.12 -6.23 -18.32
CA SER A 85 4.66 -7.38 -19.11
C SER A 85 3.90 -6.94 -20.36
N TYR A 86 2.93 -6.02 -20.22
CA TYR A 86 2.19 -5.50 -21.38
C TYR A 86 3.10 -4.71 -22.34
N LEU A 87 4.02 -3.89 -21.83
CA LEU A 87 4.99 -3.17 -22.68
C LEU A 87 5.85 -4.15 -23.50
N ALA A 88 6.37 -5.20 -22.87
CA ALA A 88 7.16 -6.22 -23.55
C ALA A 88 6.35 -6.98 -24.61
N GLY A 89 5.09 -7.32 -24.29
CA GLY A 89 4.16 -7.96 -25.22
C GLY A 89 3.85 -7.09 -26.44
N ASP A 90 3.59 -5.79 -26.22
CA ASP A 90 3.31 -4.83 -27.30
C ASP A 90 4.53 -4.65 -28.22
N ALA A 91 5.73 -4.57 -27.66
CA ALA A 91 6.98 -4.48 -28.43
C ALA A 91 7.23 -5.74 -29.27
N ALA A 92 6.99 -6.93 -28.71
CA ALA A 92 7.13 -8.20 -29.43
C ALA A 92 6.12 -8.35 -30.57
N ALA A 93 4.88 -7.93 -30.35
CA ALA A 93 3.84 -7.90 -31.38
C ALA A 93 4.22 -6.94 -32.51
N ALA A 94 4.65 -5.71 -32.18
CA ALA A 94 5.09 -4.73 -33.15
C ALA A 94 6.26 -5.23 -34.02
N ALA A 95 7.26 -5.88 -33.40
CA ALA A 95 8.38 -6.49 -34.13
C ALA A 95 7.92 -7.59 -35.10
N THR A 96 6.97 -8.43 -34.69
CA THR A 96 6.43 -9.50 -35.53
C THR A 96 5.72 -8.94 -36.77
N TYR A 97 4.87 -7.92 -36.60
CA TYR A 97 4.20 -7.27 -37.74
C TYR A 97 5.17 -6.48 -38.64
N GLY A 98 6.20 -5.86 -38.06
CA GLY A 98 7.25 -5.18 -38.82
C GLY A 98 8.07 -6.11 -39.72
N VAL A 99 8.22 -7.38 -39.34
CA VAL A 99 8.89 -8.41 -40.15
C VAL A 99 8.00 -8.98 -41.26
N VAL A 100 6.68 -9.01 -41.08
CA VAL A 100 5.73 -9.54 -42.08
C VAL A 100 5.26 -8.48 -43.08
N GLY A 101 5.28 -7.20 -42.72
CA GLY A 101 4.86 -6.07 -43.56
C GLY A 101 5.98 -5.34 -44.30
N GLY A 102 7.23 -5.82 -44.20
CA GLY A 102 8.42 -5.26 -44.85
C GLY A 102 8.83 -5.99 -46.13
#